data_AF-A0A3C0ZP77-F1
#
_entry.id   AF-A0A3C0ZP77-F1
#
_cell.length_a   1.000
_cell.length_b   1.000
_cell.length_c   1.000
_cell.angle_alpha   90.00
_cell.angle_beta   90.00
_cell.angle_gamma   90.00
#
_symmetry.space_group_name_H-M   'P 1'
#
loop_
_entity.id
_entity.type
_entity.pdbx_description
1 polymer ?
#
loop_
_entity_poly.entity_id
_entity_poly.type
_entity_poly.pdbx_seq_one_letter_code
_entity_poly.pdbx_strand_id
1 'polypeptide(L)'
;MTTLPNRLLFFSVLGCSLSSAIMGQQGLVIDVAAIERARVLKAAGQFLHELPVTITSFPSPRSAGGLNEFFSEGDYWWPDPGKPDGPYIQRDGMTNPDNFVAHRLALLHFSRTVSTLAATCKVTGERKYAIAAVRHLMAWFVADSTRMLPHLKYAQAIKGRVTGRGIGTIDTIHLIEVARAVEVLSQTGSLSGSDEAAVKKWFAEYLAWLTTHQYGIDEREAKNNHGTWWVA
;
A
#
# COMPACT_ATOMS: atom_id res chain seq x y z
N MET A 1 2.17 -40.28 96.08
CA MET A 1 3.64 -40.21 96.10
C MET A 1 4.14 -40.23 94.66
N THR A 2 4.63 -39.07 94.22
CA THR A 2 5.67 -38.83 93.20
C THR A 2 5.96 -39.90 92.14
N THR A 3 5.74 -39.57 90.86
CA THR A 3 6.77 -39.55 89.80
C THR A 3 6.24 -38.84 88.54
N LEU A 4 7.00 -37.85 88.06
CA LEU A 4 6.85 -37.23 86.73
C LEU A 4 7.46 -38.13 85.66
N PRO A 5 6.97 -38.08 84.41
CA PRO A 5 7.83 -38.33 83.26
C PRO A 5 7.84 -37.18 82.25
N ASN A 6 9.04 -36.99 81.69
CA ASN A 6 9.45 -36.04 80.66
C ASN A 6 8.47 -35.90 79.49
N ARG A 7 8.11 -34.66 79.15
CA ARG A 7 7.46 -34.31 77.89
C ARG A 7 8.52 -33.89 76.87
N LEU A 8 8.64 -34.65 75.79
CA LEU A 8 9.39 -34.26 74.59
C LEU A 8 8.68 -33.08 73.90
N LEU A 9 9.47 -32.08 73.52
CA LEU A 9 9.09 -30.94 72.68
C LEU A 9 8.87 -31.40 71.24
N PHE A 10 7.65 -31.21 70.72
CA PHE A 10 7.35 -31.18 69.28
C PHE A 10 7.31 -29.73 68.82
N PHE A 11 8.26 -29.33 67.96
CA PHE A 11 8.21 -28.07 67.24
C PHE A 11 7.12 -28.16 66.15
N SER A 12 6.04 -27.39 66.31
CA SER A 12 5.05 -27.19 65.25
C SER A 12 5.44 -25.93 64.45
N VAL A 13 5.78 -26.11 63.19
CA VAL A 13 6.05 -25.02 62.24
C VAL A 13 4.70 -24.48 61.76
N LEU A 14 4.34 -23.27 62.19
CA LEU A 14 3.18 -22.54 61.68
C LEU A 14 3.48 -22.07 60.25
N GLY A 15 2.86 -22.70 59.25
CA GLY A 15 2.89 -22.23 57.88
C GLY A 15 1.98 -21.00 57.71
N CYS A 16 2.58 -19.83 57.53
CA CYS A 16 1.88 -18.65 57.02
C CYS A 16 1.80 -18.75 55.50
N SER A 17 0.66 -19.18 54.95
CA SER A 17 0.36 -19.02 53.53
C SER A 17 -0.09 -17.57 53.27
N LEU A 18 0.84 -16.71 52.83
CA LEU A 18 0.49 -15.46 52.17
C LEU A 18 -0.09 -15.79 50.80
N SER A 19 -1.42 -15.67 50.67
CA SER A 19 -2.08 -15.64 49.37
C SER A 19 -1.78 -14.30 48.68
N SER A 20 -0.77 -14.27 47.83
CA SER A 20 -0.55 -13.18 46.90
C SER A 20 -1.67 -13.17 45.86
N ALA A 21 -2.65 -12.27 46.03
CA ALA A 21 -3.61 -11.97 44.98
C ALA A 21 -2.85 -11.30 43.83
N ILE A 22 -2.63 -12.03 42.74
CA ILE A 22 -2.12 -11.47 41.49
C ILE A 22 -3.25 -10.61 40.91
N MET A 23 -3.22 -9.30 41.13
CA MET A 23 -4.00 -8.36 40.34
C MET A 23 -3.45 -8.42 38.91
N GLY A 24 -4.15 -9.16 38.05
CA GLY A 24 -3.85 -9.22 36.63
C GLY A 24 -3.90 -7.80 36.05
N GLN A 25 -2.79 -7.36 35.47
CA GLN A 25 -2.68 -6.11 34.75
C GLN A 25 -3.53 -6.27 33.48
N GLN A 26 -4.78 -5.79 33.49
CA GLN A 26 -5.60 -5.71 32.29
C GLN A 26 -4.93 -4.70 31.34
N GLY A 27 -4.19 -5.21 30.36
CA GLY A 27 -3.63 -4.40 29.29
C GLY A 27 -4.74 -3.63 28.57
N LEU A 28 -4.48 -2.37 28.22
CA LEU A 28 -5.41 -1.53 27.49
C LEU A 28 -5.75 -2.20 26.14
N VAL A 29 -6.98 -2.68 25.99
CA VAL A 29 -7.49 -3.18 24.70
C VAL A 29 -7.97 -1.97 23.91
N ILE A 30 -7.18 -1.52 22.93
CA ILE A 30 -7.58 -0.44 22.02
C ILE A 30 -8.44 -1.04 20.90
N ASP A 31 -9.72 -0.72 20.89
CA ASP A 31 -10.61 -1.05 19.77
C ASP A 31 -10.44 -0.03 18.63
N VAL A 32 -9.45 -0.29 17.78
CA VAL A 32 -9.17 0.53 16.58
C VAL A 32 -10.39 0.58 15.66
N ALA A 33 -11.17 -0.50 15.56
CA ALA A 33 -12.33 -0.53 14.68
C ALA A 33 -13.41 0.44 15.15
N ALA A 34 -13.69 0.49 16.46
CA ALA A 34 -14.62 1.45 17.05
C ALA A 34 -14.15 2.90 16.85
N ILE A 35 -12.85 3.18 17.07
CA ILE A 35 -12.26 4.52 16.90
C ILE A 35 -12.37 4.99 15.43
N GLU A 36 -12.04 4.12 14.49
CA GLU A 36 -11.95 4.49 13.07
C GLU A 36 -13.31 4.49 12.35
N ARG A 37 -14.34 3.87 12.93
CA ARG A 37 -15.64 3.62 12.27
C ARG A 37 -16.26 4.85 11.63
N ALA A 38 -16.34 5.96 12.36
CA ALA A 38 -16.96 7.18 11.85
C ALA A 38 -16.17 7.77 10.67
N ARG A 39 -14.84 7.74 10.74
CA ARG A 39 -13.96 8.30 9.71
C ARG A 39 -14.03 7.48 8.42
N VAL A 40 -13.93 6.16 8.52
CA VAL A 40 -13.94 5.27 7.33
C VAL A 40 -15.29 5.28 6.64
N LEU A 41 -16.41 5.31 7.39
CA LEU A 41 -17.75 5.42 6.80
C LEU A 41 -17.96 6.75 6.06
N LYS A 42 -17.51 7.86 6.66
CA LYS A 42 -17.58 9.18 6.01
C LYS A 42 -16.79 9.19 4.70
N ALA A 43 -15.57 8.64 4.71
CA ALA A 43 -14.73 8.56 3.52
C ALA A 43 -15.31 7.61 2.46
N ALA A 44 -15.82 6.43 2.86
CA ALA A 44 -16.42 5.46 1.95
C ALA A 44 -17.67 5.99 1.24
N GLY A 45 -18.41 6.91 1.85
CA GLY A 45 -19.54 7.59 1.21
C GLY A 45 -19.16 8.31 -0.08
N GLN A 46 -17.91 8.78 -0.22
CA GLN A 46 -17.40 9.39 -1.44
C GLN A 46 -17.15 8.33 -2.53
N PHE A 47 -16.50 7.23 -2.15
CA PHE A 47 -15.99 6.25 -3.12
C PHE A 47 -16.99 5.14 -3.51
N LEU A 48 -18.00 4.85 -2.69
CA LEU A 48 -18.89 3.69 -2.87
C LEU A 48 -19.57 3.68 -4.25
N HIS A 49 -19.90 4.85 -4.78
CA HIS A 49 -20.64 5.02 -6.02
C HIS A 49 -19.76 5.45 -7.21
N GLU A 50 -18.46 5.63 -7.00
CA GLU A 50 -17.54 5.99 -8.07
C GLU A 50 -17.36 4.82 -9.06
N LEU A 51 -17.27 5.18 -10.34
CA LEU A 51 -16.86 4.25 -11.37
C LEU A 51 -15.33 4.16 -11.41
N PRO A 52 -14.74 3.01 -11.76
CA PRO A 52 -13.30 2.92 -11.93
C PRO A 52 -12.80 3.82 -13.04
N VAL A 53 -11.78 4.63 -12.73
CA VAL A 53 -11.00 5.40 -13.68
C VAL A 53 -9.55 4.95 -13.53
N THR A 54 -8.93 4.54 -14.63
CA THR A 54 -7.57 3.99 -14.65
C THR A 54 -6.66 4.82 -15.56
N ILE A 55 -5.39 4.42 -15.65
CA ILE A 55 -4.39 5.11 -16.49
C ILE A 55 -4.83 5.25 -17.96
N THR A 56 -5.63 4.31 -18.47
CA THR A 56 -6.12 4.33 -19.85
C THR A 56 -7.06 5.51 -20.16
N SER A 57 -7.59 6.16 -19.14
CA SER A 57 -8.40 7.38 -19.28
C SER A 57 -7.56 8.64 -19.53
N PHE A 58 -6.23 8.55 -19.42
CA PHE A 58 -5.33 9.70 -19.44
C PHE A 58 -4.17 9.51 -20.44
N PRO A 59 -4.43 9.42 -21.75
CA PRO A 59 -3.35 9.30 -22.73
C PRO A 59 -2.45 10.54 -22.70
N SER A 60 -1.14 10.33 -22.82
CA SER A 60 -0.16 11.40 -22.98
C SER A 60 0.54 11.27 -24.32
N PRO A 61 0.52 12.30 -25.19
CA PRO A 61 1.29 12.28 -26.44
C PRO A 61 2.81 12.33 -26.18
N ARG A 62 3.24 12.59 -24.94
CA ARG A 62 4.65 12.58 -24.52
C ARG A 62 5.13 11.20 -24.08
N SER A 63 4.22 10.24 -23.92
CA SER A 63 4.58 8.85 -23.60
C SER A 63 5.08 8.13 -24.84
N ALA A 64 6.14 7.33 -24.68
CA ALA A 64 6.57 6.37 -25.69
C ALA A 64 5.85 5.00 -25.57
N GLY A 65 5.03 4.83 -24.53
CA GLY A 65 4.27 3.61 -24.27
C GLY A 65 2.85 3.64 -24.84
N GLY A 66 2.20 2.47 -24.85
CA GLY A 66 0.79 2.33 -25.21
C GLY A 66 -0.18 2.77 -24.09
N LEU A 67 -1.48 2.61 -24.34
CA LEU A 67 -2.54 3.09 -23.45
C LEU A 67 -2.51 2.47 -22.03
N ASN A 68 -2.11 1.19 -21.95
CA ASN A 68 -2.00 0.44 -20.69
C ASN A 68 -0.63 0.61 -20.00
N GLU A 69 0.23 1.50 -20.50
CA GLU A 69 1.56 1.75 -19.94
C GLU A 69 1.53 2.90 -18.95
N PHE A 70 2.08 2.69 -17.75
CA PHE A 70 2.19 3.78 -16.80
C PHE A 70 3.25 4.79 -17.27
N PHE A 71 2.88 6.06 -17.33
CA PHE A 71 3.73 7.16 -17.77
C PHE A 71 3.73 8.29 -16.74
N SER A 72 4.90 8.86 -16.54
CA SER A 72 5.11 10.05 -15.71
C SER A 72 6.39 10.76 -16.14
N GLU A 73 6.55 12.01 -15.73
CA GLU A 73 7.74 12.81 -16.03
C GLU A 73 8.58 13.04 -14.77
N GLY A 74 9.89 13.21 -14.94
CA GLY A 74 10.78 13.52 -13.83
C GLY A 74 10.47 14.90 -13.22
N ASP A 75 10.22 14.95 -11.91
CA ASP A 75 9.71 16.16 -11.23
C ASP A 75 10.58 17.39 -11.42
N TYR A 76 11.90 17.21 -11.39
CA TYR A 76 12.86 18.29 -11.37
C TYR A 76 13.46 18.60 -12.74
N TRP A 77 12.79 18.23 -13.84
CA TRP A 77 13.29 18.43 -15.19
C TRP A 77 12.49 19.50 -15.93
N TRP A 78 13.19 20.49 -16.45
CA TRP A 78 12.61 21.71 -17.02
C TRP A 78 13.13 22.00 -18.43
N PRO A 79 12.35 22.70 -19.27
CA PRO A 79 12.85 23.27 -20.52
C PRO A 79 14.11 24.12 -20.27
N ASP A 80 15.11 23.97 -21.16
CA ASP A 80 16.28 24.84 -21.18
C ASP A 80 15.92 26.16 -21.90
N PRO A 81 15.97 27.33 -21.22
CA PRO A 81 15.68 28.62 -21.87
C PRO A 81 16.63 28.94 -23.02
N GLY A 82 17.87 28.44 -22.98
CA GLY A 82 18.85 28.63 -24.04
C GLY A 82 18.67 27.69 -25.23
N LYS A 83 17.92 26.59 -25.03
CA LYS A 83 17.61 25.58 -26.06
C LYS A 83 16.18 25.06 -25.87
N PRO A 84 15.15 25.83 -26.23
CA PRO A 84 13.75 25.47 -25.94
C PRO A 84 13.30 24.11 -26.48
N ASP A 85 13.86 23.69 -27.62
CA ASP A 85 13.59 22.39 -28.25
C ASP A 85 14.57 21.29 -27.83
N GLY A 86 15.55 21.61 -27.00
CA GLY A 86 16.58 20.71 -26.53
C GLY A 86 16.15 19.78 -25.38
N PRO A 87 17.06 18.91 -24.93
CA PRO A 87 16.84 18.09 -23.74
C PRO A 87 16.57 18.94 -22.51
N TYR A 88 15.67 18.48 -21.64
CA TYR A 88 15.41 19.17 -20.38
C TYR A 88 16.66 19.21 -19.49
N ILE A 89 16.72 20.20 -18.62
CA ILE A 89 17.76 20.40 -17.62
C ILE A 89 17.20 20.17 -16.21
N GLN A 90 18.04 19.67 -15.32
CA GLN A 90 17.63 19.41 -13.95
C GLN A 90 17.66 20.70 -13.11
N ARG A 91 16.61 20.95 -12.34
CA ARG A 91 16.52 21.99 -11.31
C ARG A 91 16.03 21.34 -10.03
N ASP A 92 16.96 20.83 -9.25
CA ASP A 92 16.65 20.03 -8.06
C ASP A 92 15.78 20.78 -7.05
N GLY A 93 14.83 20.08 -6.44
CA GLY A 93 13.86 20.66 -5.51
C GLY A 93 12.79 21.57 -6.13
N MET A 94 12.82 21.81 -7.46
CA MET A 94 11.83 22.61 -8.16
C MET A 94 10.96 21.70 -9.04
N THR A 95 9.75 21.38 -8.59
CA THR A 95 8.81 20.60 -9.40
C THR A 95 8.32 21.40 -10.60
N ASN A 96 8.47 20.83 -11.80
CA ASN A 96 7.92 21.40 -13.03
C ASN A 96 6.38 21.28 -13.03
N PRO A 97 5.63 22.40 -13.02
CA PRO A 97 4.17 22.37 -13.00
C PRO A 97 3.56 21.84 -14.30
N ASP A 98 4.31 21.83 -15.40
CA ASP A 98 3.85 21.36 -16.72
C ASP A 98 4.00 19.83 -16.89
N ASN A 99 4.51 19.14 -15.87
CA ASN A 99 4.66 17.70 -15.88
C ASN A 99 3.31 17.00 -16.04
N PHE A 100 3.33 15.90 -16.78
CA PHE A 100 2.23 14.96 -16.84
C PHE A 100 2.17 14.18 -15.51
N VAL A 101 1.13 14.46 -14.73
CA VAL A 101 0.92 13.87 -13.40
C VAL A 101 -0.30 12.96 -13.32
N ALA A 102 -1.08 12.84 -14.40
CA ALA A 102 -2.40 12.21 -14.36
C ALA A 102 -2.37 10.74 -13.92
N HIS A 103 -1.39 9.94 -14.35
CA HIS A 103 -1.30 8.53 -13.93
C HIS A 103 -0.96 8.39 -12.43
N ARG A 104 -0.07 9.24 -11.90
CA ARG A 104 0.23 9.26 -10.45
C ARG A 104 -1.00 9.63 -9.64
N LEU A 105 -1.74 10.65 -10.09
CA LEU A 105 -2.99 11.07 -9.44
C LEU A 105 -4.06 9.97 -9.51
N ALA A 106 -4.19 9.29 -10.65
CA ALA A 106 -5.10 8.17 -10.81
C ALA A 106 -4.74 7.01 -9.86
N LEU A 107 -3.44 6.69 -9.73
CA LEU A 107 -2.97 5.63 -8.83
C LEU A 107 -3.17 5.99 -7.35
N LEU A 108 -2.88 7.24 -6.97
CA LEU A 108 -3.14 7.75 -5.63
C LEU A 108 -4.64 7.68 -5.29
N HIS A 109 -5.50 8.10 -6.21
CA HIS A 109 -6.95 8.03 -6.04
C HIS A 109 -7.41 6.58 -5.90
N PHE A 110 -6.99 5.70 -6.82
CA PHE A 110 -7.28 4.27 -6.78
C PHE A 110 -6.86 3.63 -5.44
N SER A 111 -5.65 3.92 -4.98
CA SER A 111 -5.13 3.43 -3.70
C SER A 111 -6.00 3.86 -2.53
N ARG A 112 -6.37 5.15 -2.45
CA ARG A 112 -7.28 5.69 -1.42
C ARG A 112 -8.67 5.05 -1.49
N THR A 113 -9.21 4.89 -2.69
CA THR A 113 -10.53 4.28 -2.92
C THR A 113 -10.55 2.84 -2.42
N VAL A 114 -9.64 1.99 -2.88
CA VAL A 114 -9.63 0.56 -2.52
C VAL A 114 -9.32 0.36 -1.04
N SER A 115 -8.33 1.06 -0.49
CA SER A 115 -7.98 0.95 0.94
C SER A 115 -9.13 1.41 1.84
N THR A 116 -9.79 2.53 1.53
CA THR A 116 -10.94 3.03 2.29
C THR A 116 -12.11 2.06 2.26
N LEU A 117 -12.45 1.53 1.08
CA LEU A 117 -13.55 0.58 0.92
C LEU A 117 -13.26 -0.75 1.63
N ALA A 118 -12.03 -1.27 1.54
CA ALA A 118 -11.61 -2.47 2.25
C ALA A 118 -11.63 -2.29 3.78
N ALA A 119 -11.10 -1.16 4.28
CA ALA A 119 -11.14 -0.83 5.70
C ALA A 119 -12.58 -0.71 6.21
N THR A 120 -13.46 -0.07 5.44
CA THR A 120 -14.88 0.08 5.81
C THR A 120 -15.59 -1.27 5.81
N CYS A 121 -15.32 -2.13 4.82
CA CYS A 121 -15.82 -3.52 4.81
C CYS A 121 -15.39 -4.28 6.06
N LYS A 122 -14.10 -4.18 6.44
CA LYS A 122 -13.57 -4.84 7.64
C LYS A 122 -14.23 -4.35 8.93
N VAL A 123 -14.45 -3.04 9.06
CA VAL A 123 -15.03 -2.43 10.27
C VAL A 123 -16.54 -2.68 10.39
N THR A 124 -17.26 -2.72 9.26
CA THR A 124 -18.73 -2.76 9.26
C THR A 124 -19.30 -4.15 8.97
N GLY A 125 -18.54 -5.01 8.30
CA GLY A 125 -19.04 -6.26 7.72
C GLY A 125 -19.93 -6.07 6.48
N GLU A 126 -20.16 -4.84 6.02
CA GLU A 126 -21.09 -4.57 4.92
C GLU A 126 -20.46 -4.90 3.55
N ARG A 127 -20.98 -5.93 2.89
CA ARG A 127 -20.48 -6.46 1.60
C ARG A 127 -20.45 -5.43 0.46
N LYS A 128 -21.29 -4.39 0.50
CA LYS A 128 -21.37 -3.36 -0.56
C LYS A 128 -20.02 -2.64 -0.78
N TYR A 129 -19.26 -2.41 0.29
CA TYR A 129 -17.95 -1.76 0.20
C TYR A 129 -16.92 -2.67 -0.47
N ALA A 130 -16.92 -3.97 -0.13
CA ALA A 130 -16.08 -4.94 -0.81
C ALA A 130 -16.42 -5.06 -2.30
N ILE A 131 -17.71 -5.13 -2.67
CA ILE A 131 -18.12 -5.22 -4.08
C ILE A 131 -17.59 -4.01 -4.87
N ALA A 132 -17.70 -2.80 -4.31
CA ALA A 132 -17.13 -1.61 -4.92
C ALA A 132 -15.60 -1.70 -5.05
N ALA A 133 -14.88 -2.12 -3.99
CA ALA A 133 -13.43 -2.26 -4.03
C ALA A 133 -12.98 -3.26 -5.11
N VAL A 134 -13.64 -4.41 -5.22
CA VAL A 134 -13.35 -5.43 -6.24
C VAL A 134 -13.54 -4.87 -7.64
N ARG A 135 -14.59 -4.07 -7.89
CA ARG A 135 -14.81 -3.41 -9.18
C ARG A 135 -13.61 -2.53 -9.59
N HIS A 136 -13.03 -1.77 -8.65
CA HIS A 136 -11.82 -0.99 -8.92
C HIS A 136 -10.59 -1.87 -9.17
N LEU A 137 -10.39 -2.92 -8.37
CA LEU A 137 -9.27 -3.86 -8.54
C LEU A 137 -9.30 -4.53 -9.92
N MET A 138 -10.46 -5.02 -10.35
CA MET A 138 -10.60 -5.69 -11.64
C MET A 138 -10.35 -4.75 -12.82
N ALA A 139 -10.80 -3.50 -12.73
CA ALA A 139 -10.52 -2.50 -13.76
C ALA A 139 -9.02 -2.15 -13.83
N TRP A 140 -8.35 -2.01 -12.68
CA TRP A 140 -6.95 -1.59 -12.62
C TRP A 140 -5.97 -2.69 -13.03
N PHE A 141 -6.23 -3.94 -12.65
CA PHE A 141 -5.26 -5.03 -12.80
C PHE A 141 -5.60 -6.04 -13.88
N VAL A 142 -6.88 -6.23 -14.21
CA VAL A 142 -7.32 -7.42 -14.97
C VAL A 142 -7.90 -7.07 -16.33
N ALA A 143 -8.88 -6.17 -16.38
CA ALA A 143 -9.62 -5.87 -17.60
C ALA A 143 -8.70 -5.28 -18.69
N ASP A 144 -8.56 -5.97 -19.83
CA ASP A 144 -7.61 -5.61 -20.90
C ASP A 144 -7.75 -4.16 -21.38
N SER A 145 -8.99 -3.66 -21.47
CA SER A 145 -9.28 -2.30 -21.93
C SER A 145 -8.87 -1.20 -20.93
N THR A 146 -8.66 -1.52 -19.66
CA THR A 146 -8.41 -0.53 -18.61
C THR A 146 -7.18 -0.81 -17.75
N ARG A 147 -6.60 -2.01 -17.80
CA ARG A 147 -5.55 -2.39 -16.86
C ARG A 147 -4.28 -1.56 -17.02
N MET A 148 -3.56 -1.37 -15.93
CA MET A 148 -2.15 -1.00 -15.97
C MET A 148 -1.31 -2.26 -16.22
N LEU A 149 -0.33 -2.21 -17.12
CA LEU A 149 0.62 -3.32 -17.27
C LEU A 149 1.57 -3.41 -16.06
N PRO A 150 2.00 -4.62 -15.66
CA PRO A 150 2.79 -4.84 -14.45
C PRO A 150 4.27 -4.47 -14.63
N HIS A 151 4.57 -3.25 -15.08
CA HIS A 151 5.92 -2.71 -15.17
C HIS A 151 5.97 -1.19 -15.37
N LEU A 152 7.13 -0.57 -15.12
CA LEU A 152 7.33 0.88 -15.24
C LEU A 152 8.42 1.25 -16.25
N LYS A 153 8.22 0.86 -17.51
CA LYS A 153 9.17 1.17 -18.59
C LYS A 153 9.17 2.65 -19.00
N TYR A 154 8.09 3.38 -18.70
CA TYR A 154 7.88 4.76 -19.13
C TYR A 154 7.68 5.75 -17.98
N ALA A 155 8.05 5.33 -16.76
CA ALA A 155 7.95 6.19 -15.58
C ALA A 155 9.16 7.13 -15.47
N GLN A 156 8.90 8.36 -15.03
CA GLN A 156 9.85 9.45 -14.87
C GLN A 156 10.70 9.72 -16.12
N ALA A 157 10.04 9.72 -17.27
CA ALA A 157 10.63 10.15 -18.54
C ALA A 157 11.20 11.56 -18.45
N ILE A 158 12.20 11.83 -19.28
CA ILE A 158 12.84 13.16 -19.38
C ILE A 158 12.93 13.51 -20.86
N LYS A 159 12.24 14.58 -21.27
CA LYS A 159 12.21 15.04 -22.67
C LYS A 159 13.63 15.22 -23.20
N GLY A 160 13.89 14.60 -24.36
CA GLY A 160 15.18 14.64 -25.05
C GLY A 160 16.30 13.84 -24.39
N ARG A 161 16.01 12.99 -23.38
CA ARG A 161 17.02 12.15 -22.73
C ARG A 161 16.63 10.68 -22.65
N VAL A 162 15.51 10.36 -22.01
CA VAL A 162 15.07 8.98 -21.75
C VAL A 162 13.55 8.88 -21.72
N THR A 163 13.02 7.73 -22.12
CA THR A 163 11.57 7.45 -22.11
C THR A 163 11.08 6.90 -20.76
N GLY A 164 11.98 6.47 -19.89
CA GLY A 164 11.73 6.04 -18.51
C GLY A 164 13.04 5.74 -17.77
N ARG A 165 12.98 5.47 -16.46
CA ARG A 165 14.16 5.18 -15.61
C ARG A 165 13.80 4.54 -14.27
N GLY A 166 14.77 3.91 -13.60
CA GLY A 166 14.61 3.20 -12.32
C GLY A 166 13.92 3.99 -11.22
N ILE A 167 14.30 5.27 -11.06
CA ILE A 167 13.74 6.25 -10.12
C ILE A 167 12.21 6.37 -10.23
N GLY A 168 11.64 6.04 -11.39
CA GLY A 168 10.19 5.99 -11.59
C GLY A 168 9.46 4.92 -10.77
N THR A 169 10.16 3.95 -10.18
CA THR A 169 9.56 2.93 -9.30
C THR A 169 8.82 3.54 -8.12
N ILE A 170 9.38 4.62 -7.52
CA ILE A 170 8.76 5.36 -6.41
C ILE A 170 7.35 5.87 -6.72
N ASP A 171 7.00 6.05 -8.00
CA ASP A 171 5.68 6.53 -8.41
C ASP A 171 4.56 5.53 -8.03
N THR A 172 4.93 4.27 -7.76
CA THR A 172 4.00 3.19 -7.44
C THR A 172 3.96 2.76 -5.98
N ILE A 173 4.59 3.49 -5.05
CA ILE A 173 4.54 3.19 -3.61
C ILE A 173 3.09 3.06 -3.08
N HIS A 174 2.13 3.72 -3.72
CA HIS A 174 0.71 3.63 -3.37
C HIS A 174 0.11 2.23 -3.59
N LEU A 175 0.76 1.35 -4.35
CA LEU A 175 0.35 -0.05 -4.50
C LEU A 175 0.53 -0.86 -3.21
N ILE A 176 1.38 -0.41 -2.27
CA ILE A 176 1.56 -1.07 -0.96
C ILE A 176 0.21 -1.14 -0.22
N GLU A 177 -0.49 -0.02 -0.12
CA GLU A 177 -1.82 0.03 0.51
C GLU A 177 -2.87 -0.79 -0.24
N VAL A 178 -2.76 -0.88 -1.57
CA VAL A 178 -3.64 -1.72 -2.38
C VAL A 178 -3.41 -3.20 -2.09
N ALA A 179 -2.16 -3.65 -1.98
CA ALA A 179 -1.82 -5.02 -1.63
C ALA A 179 -2.38 -5.39 -0.24
N ARG A 180 -2.24 -4.49 0.76
CA ARG A 180 -2.86 -4.67 2.08
C ARG A 180 -4.38 -4.75 2.02
N ALA A 181 -5.01 -3.92 1.20
CA ALA A 181 -6.46 -3.94 1.01
C ALA A 181 -6.94 -5.25 0.38
N VAL A 182 -6.21 -5.78 -0.60
CA VAL A 182 -6.50 -7.09 -1.23
C VAL A 182 -6.44 -8.21 -0.18
N GLU A 183 -5.44 -8.23 0.69
CA GLU A 183 -5.37 -9.20 1.80
C GLU A 183 -6.58 -9.10 2.74
N VAL A 184 -6.97 -7.89 3.12
CA VAL A 184 -8.15 -7.67 3.98
C VAL A 184 -9.42 -8.18 3.30
N LEU A 185 -9.63 -7.90 2.02
CA LEU A 185 -10.81 -8.35 1.27
C LEU A 185 -10.86 -9.87 1.08
N SER A 186 -9.69 -10.51 0.95
CA SER A 186 -9.57 -11.97 0.93
C SER A 186 -9.98 -12.57 2.29
N GLN A 187 -9.48 -12.01 3.40
CA GLN A 187 -9.83 -12.46 4.76
C GLN A 187 -11.31 -12.30 5.09
N THR A 188 -12.01 -11.31 4.52
CA THR A 188 -13.46 -11.15 4.67
C THR A 188 -14.28 -12.06 3.75
N GLY A 189 -13.65 -12.94 2.98
CA GLY A 189 -14.31 -13.83 2.01
C GLY A 189 -15.05 -13.08 0.90
N SER A 190 -14.68 -11.81 0.68
CA SER A 190 -15.41 -10.92 -0.23
C SER A 190 -14.80 -10.84 -1.61
N LEU A 191 -13.54 -11.26 -1.76
CA LEU A 191 -12.86 -11.45 -3.02
C LEU A 191 -13.03 -12.92 -3.47
N SER A 192 -13.55 -13.15 -4.67
CA SER A 192 -13.70 -14.51 -5.18
C SER A 192 -12.32 -15.13 -5.45
N GLY A 193 -12.20 -16.46 -5.39
CA GLY A 193 -10.91 -17.13 -5.61
C GLY A 193 -10.31 -16.83 -6.99
N SER A 194 -11.15 -16.66 -8.02
CA SER A 194 -10.69 -16.27 -9.36
C SER A 194 -10.21 -14.82 -9.43
N ASP A 195 -10.94 -13.88 -8.82
CA ASP A 195 -10.54 -12.47 -8.81
C ASP A 195 -9.26 -12.28 -8.00
N GLU A 196 -9.15 -12.96 -6.85
CA GLU A 196 -7.95 -12.95 -6.02
C GLU A 196 -6.74 -13.47 -6.80
N ALA A 197 -6.88 -14.61 -7.48
CA ALA A 197 -5.81 -15.18 -8.28
C ALA A 197 -5.38 -14.24 -9.42
N ALA A 198 -6.33 -13.56 -10.07
CA ALA A 198 -6.04 -12.63 -11.15
C ALA A 198 -5.28 -11.39 -10.66
N VAL A 199 -5.69 -10.80 -9.53
CA VAL A 199 -4.99 -9.64 -8.93
C VAL A 199 -3.61 -10.04 -8.42
N LYS A 200 -3.50 -11.19 -7.73
CA LYS A 200 -2.20 -11.71 -7.26
C LYS A 200 -1.25 -12.03 -8.40
N LYS A 201 -1.76 -12.52 -9.54
CA LYS A 201 -0.96 -12.74 -10.75
C LYS A 201 -0.33 -11.44 -11.23
N TRP A 202 -1.08 -10.34 -11.26
CA TRP A 202 -0.53 -9.03 -11.64
C TRP A 202 0.61 -8.60 -10.71
N PHE A 203 0.44 -8.73 -9.39
CA PHE A 203 1.49 -8.40 -8.43
C PHE A 203 2.72 -9.31 -8.56
N ALA A 204 2.51 -10.60 -8.86
CA ALA A 204 3.61 -11.53 -9.10
C ALA A 204 4.41 -11.15 -10.36
N GLU A 205 3.72 -10.76 -11.44
CA GLU A 205 4.36 -10.26 -12.66
C GLU A 205 5.09 -8.93 -12.41
N TYR A 206 4.51 -8.03 -11.60
CA TYR A 206 5.14 -6.77 -11.21
C TYR A 206 6.40 -7.00 -10.38
N LEU A 207 6.35 -7.90 -9.39
CA LEU A 207 7.49 -8.27 -8.56
C LEU A 207 8.61 -8.91 -9.40
N ALA A 208 8.24 -9.78 -10.35
CA ALA A 208 9.21 -10.37 -11.27
C ALA A 208 9.90 -9.28 -12.10
N TRP A 209 9.16 -8.32 -12.65
CA TRP A 209 9.74 -7.18 -13.35
C TRP A 209 10.64 -6.33 -12.43
N LEU A 210 10.14 -5.98 -11.24
CA LEU A 210 10.83 -5.14 -10.25
C LEU A 210 12.17 -5.72 -9.78
N THR A 211 12.30 -7.04 -9.74
CA THR A 211 13.51 -7.73 -9.23
C THR A 211 14.49 -8.14 -10.33
N THR A 212 14.07 -8.13 -11.60
CA THR A 212 14.89 -8.64 -12.72
C THR A 212 15.21 -7.59 -13.78
N HIS A 213 14.34 -6.60 -13.99
CA HIS A 213 14.57 -5.56 -14.99
C HIS A 213 15.58 -4.52 -14.48
N GLN A 214 16.41 -3.97 -15.36
CA GLN A 214 17.47 -3.01 -15.00
C GLN A 214 16.93 -1.82 -14.20
N TYR A 215 15.77 -1.27 -14.56
CA TYR A 215 15.14 -0.17 -13.81
C TYR A 215 14.80 -0.54 -12.36
N GLY A 216 14.29 -1.75 -12.13
CA GLY A 216 14.03 -2.22 -10.76
C GLY A 216 15.32 -2.46 -9.98
N ILE A 217 16.37 -2.96 -10.65
CA ILE A 217 17.70 -3.13 -10.07
C ILE A 217 18.34 -1.77 -9.72
N ASP A 218 18.27 -0.79 -10.62
CA ASP A 218 18.79 0.56 -10.40
C ASP A 218 18.14 1.22 -9.18
N GLU A 219 16.83 1.06 -9.03
CA GLU A 219 16.10 1.57 -7.87
C GLU A 219 16.50 0.86 -6.58
N ARG A 220 16.60 -0.47 -6.60
CA ARG A 220 17.08 -1.28 -5.48
C ARG A 220 18.46 -0.84 -5.01
N GLU A 221 19.36 -0.55 -5.95
CA GLU A 221 20.73 -0.17 -5.65
C GLU A 221 20.90 1.28 -5.23
N ALA A 222 19.86 2.11 -5.31
CA ALA A 222 19.91 3.51 -4.90
C ALA A 222 20.28 3.65 -3.42
N LYS A 223 21.21 4.57 -3.12
CA LYS A 223 21.78 4.76 -1.77
C LYS A 223 21.05 5.84 -0.95
N ASN A 224 19.82 6.15 -1.33
CA ASN A 224 18.96 7.13 -0.66
C ASN A 224 17.55 6.54 -0.44
N ASN A 225 16.55 7.41 -0.23
CA ASN A 225 15.17 6.98 0.02
C ASN A 225 14.58 6.05 -1.06
N HIS A 226 15.07 6.09 -2.31
CA HIS A 226 14.58 5.22 -3.38
C HIS A 226 14.82 3.74 -3.07
N GLY A 227 16.01 3.38 -2.58
CA GLY A 227 16.31 2.01 -2.18
C GLY A 227 15.47 1.56 -0.98
N THR A 228 15.17 2.47 -0.05
CA THR A 228 14.25 2.19 1.07
C THR A 228 12.83 1.92 0.58
N TRP A 229 12.31 2.74 -0.34
CA TRP A 229 10.97 2.57 -0.90
C TRP A 229 10.84 1.36 -1.81
N TRP A 230 11.93 0.91 -2.44
CA TRP A 230 11.94 -0.34 -3.19
C TRP A 230 11.70 -1.56 -2.29
N VAL A 231 12.18 -1.53 -1.05
CA VAL A 231 12.04 -2.64 -0.08
C VAL A 231 10.64 -2.70 0.56
N ALA A 232 9.94 -1.56 0.65
CA ALA A 232 8.66 -1.41 1.34
C ALA A 232 7.50 -2.13 0.61
#